data_AF-A0A3C1Z284-F1
#
_entry.id   AF-A0A3C1Z284-F1
#
_cell.length_a   1.000
_cell.length_b   1.000
_cell.length_c   1.000
_cell.angle_alpha   90.00
_cell.angle_beta   90.00
_cell.angle_gamma   90.00
#
_symmetry.space_group_name_H-M   'P 1'
#
loop_
_entity.id
_entity.type
_entity.pdbx_description
1 polymer ?
#
loop_
_entity_poly.entity_id
_entity_poly.type
_entity_poly.pdbx_seq_one_letter_code
_entity_poly.pdbx_strand_id
1 'polypeptide(L)' 'MLIDMNDTPHPKQPQEHLSAPETTPKPRKEIPLISVPNDRDMIAAEMAELFDEDRVSHQHGSSEPESD' A
#
# COMPACT_ATOMS: atom_id res chain seq x y z
N MET A 1 23.67 34.94 -5.65
CA MET A 1 23.36 33.69 -4.93
C MET A 1 22.71 32.76 -5.94
N LEU A 2 23.43 31.72 -6.36
CA LEU A 2 22.90 30.64 -7.19
C LEU A 2 22.29 29.62 -6.21
N ILE A 3 21.00 29.30 -6.37
CA ILE A 3 20.37 28.19 -5.66
C ILE A 3 19.98 27.20 -6.76
N ASP A 4 20.64 26.04 -6.75
CA ASP A 4 20.55 25.00 -7.76
C ASP A 4 19.15 24.38 -7.88
N MET A 5 18.77 24.12 -9.13
CA MET A 5 17.52 23.52 -9.60
C MET A 5 17.57 21.99 -9.51
N ASN A 6 17.32 21.37 -8.34
CA ASN A 6 17.17 19.90 -8.32
C ASN A 6 16.31 19.32 -7.19
N ASP A 7 15.11 19.85 -6.95
CA ASP A 7 14.13 19.20 -6.07
C ASP A 7 12.94 18.69 -6.89
N THR A 8 13.18 17.63 -7.66
CA THR A 8 12.11 16.81 -8.22
C THR A 8 11.82 15.69 -7.21
N PRO A 9 10.64 15.65 -6.55
CA PRO A 9 10.33 14.55 -5.65
C PRO A 9 10.19 13.28 -6.48
N HIS A 10 11.10 12.34 -6.28
CA HIS A 10 10.96 11.00 -6.83
C HIS A 10 9.70 10.34 -6.24
N PRO A 11 8.85 9.69 -7.06
CA PRO A 11 7.73 8.93 -6.52
C PRO A 11 8.29 7.80 -5.67
N LYS A 12 7.91 7.75 -4.39
CA LYS A 12 8.27 6.64 -3.50
C LYS A 12 7.59 5.39 -4.05
N GLN A 13 8.39 4.49 -4.60
CA GLN A 13 7.97 3.14 -4.97
C GLN A 13 7.23 2.53 -3.76
N PRO A 14 6.09 1.82 -3.93
CA PRO A 14 5.42 1.16 -2.82
C PRO A 14 6.43 0.29 -2.08
N GLN A 15 6.77 0.67 -0.86
CA GLN A 15 7.66 -0.13 -0.03
C GLN A 15 6.88 -1.38 0.33
N GLU A 16 7.23 -2.51 -0.28
CA GLU A 16 6.83 -3.81 0.22
C GLU A 16 7.21 -3.86 1.70
N HIS A 17 6.20 -3.83 2.57
CA HIS A 17 6.38 -3.76 4.02
C HIS A 17 7.06 -5.07 4.49
N LEU A 18 8.39 -5.09 4.50
CA LEU A 18 9.18 -6.10 5.21
C LEU A 18 9.05 -5.80 6.71
N SER A 19 7.96 -6.25 7.31
CA SER A 19 7.73 -6.16 8.75
C SER A 19 8.77 -6.99 9.53
N ALA A 20 9.44 -6.34 10.48
CA ALA A 20 10.58 -6.77 11.30
C ALA A 20 10.40 -8.09 12.12
N PRO A 21 11.47 -8.69 12.67
CA PRO A 21 11.47 -10.09 13.13
C PRO A 21 10.83 -10.33 14.51
N GLU A 22 10.07 -11.44 14.54
CA GLU A 22 9.50 -12.27 15.62
C GLU A 22 9.36 -11.77 17.07
N THR A 23 8.11 -11.81 17.56
CA THR A 23 7.78 -12.13 18.96
C THR A 23 6.90 -13.38 19.01
N THR A 24 7.52 -14.55 19.17
CA THR A 24 6.90 -15.89 19.29
C THR A 24 5.98 -16.31 18.14
N PRO A 25 6.24 -17.42 17.44
CA PRO A 25 5.33 -17.91 16.41
C PRO A 25 4.06 -18.43 17.08
N LYS A 26 3.07 -17.56 17.31
CA LYS A 26 1.68 -18.01 17.44
C LYS A 26 1.43 -18.87 16.21
N PRO A 27 0.93 -20.12 16.35
CA PRO A 27 0.57 -20.92 15.20
C PRO A 27 -0.43 -20.10 14.38
N ARG A 28 0.07 -19.51 13.30
CA ARG A 28 -0.75 -18.72 12.40
C ARG A 28 -1.65 -19.75 11.76
N LYS A 29 -2.97 -19.53 11.89
CA LYS A 29 -3.94 -20.28 11.09
C LYS A 29 -3.74 -19.78 9.66
N GLU A 30 -2.72 -20.31 8.99
CA GLU A 30 -2.41 -19.97 7.61
C GLU A 30 -3.53 -20.51 6.74
N ILE A 31 -4.17 -19.61 6.02
CA ILE A 31 -5.14 -19.98 5.00
C ILE A 31 -4.33 -20.61 3.86
N PRO A 32 -4.66 -21.82 3.41
CA PRO A 32 -3.99 -22.42 2.27
C PRO A 32 -4.07 -21.48 1.07
N LEU A 33 -2.91 -21.08 0.56
CA LEU A 33 -2.84 -20.24 -0.63
C LEU A 33 -3.14 -21.10 -1.86
N ILE A 34 -4.31 -20.91 -2.44
CA ILE A 34 -4.73 -21.57 -3.68
C ILE A 34 -4.77 -20.50 -4.76
N SER A 35 -3.83 -20.57 -5.70
CA SER A 35 -3.84 -19.68 -6.87
C SER A 35 -4.83 -20.19 -7.90
N VAL A 36 -5.90 -19.43 -8.14
CA VAL A 36 -6.85 -19.69 -9.24
C VAL A 36 -6.30 -19.07 -10.53
N PRO A 37 -6.41 -19.74 -11.68
CA PRO A 37 -6.03 -19.14 -12.96
C PRO A 37 -6.81 -17.84 -13.21
N ASN A 38 -6.13 -16.78 -13.64
CA ASN A 38 -6.70 -15.46 -13.95
C ASN A 38 -7.35 -14.70 -12.78
N ASP A 39 -7.21 -15.16 -11.53
CA ASP A 39 -7.83 -14.51 -10.36
C ASP A 39 -7.39 -13.06 -10.20
N ARG A 40 -6.11 -12.79 -10.48
CA ARG A 40 -5.55 -11.43 -10.40
C ARG A 40 -6.27 -10.47 -11.32
N ASP A 41 -6.52 -10.86 -12.56
CA ASP A 41 -7.13 -9.98 -13.57
C ASP A 41 -8.61 -9.80 -13.30
N MET A 42 -9.30 -10.86 -12.85
CA MET A 42 -10.70 -10.82 -12.44
C MET A 42 -10.91 -9.87 -11.25
N ILE A 43 -10.13 -10.06 -10.18
CA ILE A 43 -10.20 -9.21 -8.98
C ILE A 43 -9.81 -7.76 -9.31
N ALA A 44 -8.80 -7.55 -10.16
CA ALA A 44 -8.39 -6.22 -10.57
C ALA A 44 -9.49 -5.49 -11.36
N ALA A 45 -10.19 -6.19 -12.25
CA ALA A 45 -11.32 -5.62 -12.98
C ALA A 45 -12.45 -5.21 -12.03
N GLU A 46 -12.80 -6.07 -11.06
CA GLU A 46 -13.82 -5.76 -10.05
C GLU A 46 -13.41 -4.55 -9.17
N MET A 47 -12.13 -4.45 -8.79
CA MET A 47 -11.61 -3.30 -8.05
C MET A 47 -11.68 -2.00 -8.89
N ALA A 48 -11.37 -2.07 -10.17
CA ALA A 48 -11.43 -0.91 -11.07
C ALA A 48 -12.86 -0.39 -11.27
N GLU A 49 -13.87 -1.27 -11.23
CA GLU A 49 -15.28 -0.87 -11.30
C GLU A 49 -15.78 -0.20 -10.01
N LEU A 50 -15.20 -0.57 -8.86
CA LEU A 50 -15.60 -0.04 -7.54
C LEU A 50 -14.91 1.29 -7.20
N PHE A 51 -13.71 1.54 -7.73
CA PHE A 51 -12.90 2.70 -7.39
C PHE A 51 -12.60 3.57 -8.62
N ASP A 52 -13.48 4.54 -8.89
CA ASP A 52 -13.16 5.65 -9.80
C ASP A 52 -12.10 6.55 -9.13
N GLU A 53 -10.81 6.35 -9.42
CA GLU A 53 -9.68 7.08 -8.82
C GLU A 53 -9.88 8.61 -8.84
N ASP A 54 -10.43 9.13 -9.94
CA ASP A 54 -10.72 10.56 -10.13
C ASP A 54 -11.81 11.11 -9.19
N ARG A 55 -12.64 10.25 -8.61
CA ARG A 55 -13.75 10.63 -7.72
C ARG A 55 -13.43 10.45 -6.24
N VAL A 56 -12.27 9.90 -5.91
CA VAL A 56 -11.85 9.68 -4.52
C VAL A 56 -11.42 11.02 -3.90
N SER A 57 -12.30 11.65 -3.13
CA SER A 57 -11.88 12.74 -2.25
C SER A 57 -11.19 12.14 -1.02
N HIS A 58 -9.85 12.16 -1.00
CA HIS A 58 -9.09 11.77 0.19
C HIS A 58 -9.36 12.77 1.32
N GLN A 59 -10.34 12.46 2.16
CA GLN A 59 -10.44 13.09 3.46
C GLN A 59 -9.32 12.51 4.33
N HIS A 60 -8.19 13.19 4.35
CA HIS A 60 -7.13 12.90 5.31
C HIS A 60 -7.68 13.19 6.71
N GLY A 61 -8.12 12.14 7.41
CA GLY A 61 -8.36 12.22 8.84
C GLY A 61 -7.08 12.68 9.53
N SER A 62 -7.22 13.44 10.62
CA SER A 62 -6.09 13.86 11.44
C SER A 62 -5.23 12.64 11.77
N SER A 63 -4.09 12.51 11.11
CA SER A 63 -3.09 11.51 11.49
C SER A 63 -2.54 12.00 12.81
N GLU A 64 -3.05 11.45 13.92
CA GLU A 64 -2.48 11.73 15.23
C GLU A 64 -0.97 11.40 15.16
N PRO A 65 -0.10 12.32 15.63
CA PRO A 65 1.33 12.05 15.60
C PRO A 65 1.64 10.85 16.48
N GLU A 66 2.42 9.89 15.96
CA GLU A 66 3.03 8.85 16.78
C GLU A 66 3.84 9.54 17.87
N SER A 67 3.44 9.36 19.13
CA SER A 67 4.06 10.04 20.26
C SER A 67 5.51 9.56 20.43
N ASP A 68 6.44 10.52 20.55
CA ASP A 68 7.89 10.35 20.78
C ASP A 68 8.20 9.42 21.97
#